data_AF-A0A0S9D1A5-F1
#
_entry.id   AF-A0A0S9D1A5-F1
#
_cell.length_a   1.000
_cell.length_b   1.000
_cell.length_c   1.000
_cell.angle_alpha   90.00
_cell.angle_beta   90.00
_cell.angle_gamma   90.00
#
_symmetry.space_group_name_H-M   'P 1'
#
loop_
_entity.id
_entity.type
_entity.pdbx_description
1 polymer ?
#
loop_
_entity_poly.entity_id
_entity_poly.type
_entity_poly.pdbx_seq_one_letter_code
_entity_poly.pdbx_strand_id
1 'polypeptide(L)'
;MEGDSVTAIHREATEFRPIRITSPNGLDGVTVETALVPYPERATNWQAALVLDGEHGHLITGMPPGKYTLWARITDNPEVIVEDVETITIT
;
A
#
# COMPACT_ATOMS: atom_id res chain seq x y z
N MET A 1 -0.79 12.02 41.78
CA MET A 1 -0.81 10.66 41.26
C MET A 1 -0.72 10.78 39.76
N GLU A 2 0.42 10.37 39.23
CA GLU A 2 0.86 10.56 37.84
C GLU A 2 -0.18 10.05 36.84
N GLY A 3 -0.37 10.83 35.77
CA GLY A 3 -1.11 10.41 34.60
C GLY A 3 -0.33 9.35 33.88
N ASP A 4 -0.87 8.13 33.88
CA ASP A 4 -0.33 7.01 33.13
C ASP A 4 -0.51 7.31 31.63
N SER A 5 0.50 7.95 31.05
CA SER A 5 0.61 8.11 29.61
C SER A 5 0.92 6.74 29.05
N VAL A 6 -0.13 5.99 28.70
CA VAL A 6 -0.02 4.77 27.92
C VAL A 6 0.70 5.15 26.63
N THR A 7 2.01 4.91 26.61
CA THR A 7 2.80 5.00 25.40
C THR A 7 2.20 3.92 24.50
N ALA A 8 1.47 4.33 23.47
CA ALA A 8 1.03 3.42 22.44
C ALA A 8 2.29 2.70 21.96
N ILE A 9 2.43 1.44 22.38
CA ILE A 9 3.44 0.55 21.84
C ILE A 9 3.06 0.41 20.37
N HIS A 10 3.64 1.25 19.52
CA HIS A 10 3.66 1.06 18.08
C HIS A 10 4.34 -0.27 17.87
N ARG A 11 3.55 -1.35 17.85
CA ARG A 11 4.04 -2.61 17.29
C ARG A 11 4.50 -2.20 15.90
N GLU A 12 5.77 -2.45 15.57
CA GLU A 12 6.21 -2.52 14.19
C GLU A 12 5.38 -3.63 13.53
N ALA A 13 4.16 -3.28 13.13
CA ALA A 13 3.24 -4.18 12.49
C ALA A 13 3.65 -4.19 11.03
N THR A 14 4.58 -5.08 10.70
CA THR A 14 4.79 -5.48 9.32
C THR A 14 3.51 -6.14 8.84
N GLU A 15 2.74 -5.45 8.00
CA GLU A 15 1.47 -5.94 7.47
C GLU A 15 1.53 -6.00 5.95
N PHE A 16 1.23 -7.17 5.39
CA PHE A 16 1.04 -7.31 3.95
C PHE A 16 -0.40 -6.93 3.58
N ARG A 17 -0.54 -5.97 2.67
CA ARG A 17 -1.82 -5.53 2.13
C ARG A 17 -1.95 -6.01 0.68
N PRO A 18 -2.75 -7.05 0.40
CA PRO A 18 -2.97 -7.49 -0.96
C PRO A 18 -3.73 -6.42 -1.74
N ILE A 19 -3.35 -6.22 -3.00
CA ILE A 19 -3.99 -5.26 -3.91
C ILE A 19 -4.87 -5.97 -4.93
N ARG A 20 -5.97 -5.32 -5.30
CA ARG A 20 -6.84 -5.77 -6.38
C ARG A 20 -6.88 -4.69 -7.45
N ILE A 21 -6.08 -4.86 -8.50
CA ILE A 21 -6.18 -4.04 -9.72
C ILE A 21 -7.01 -4.80 -10.75
N THR A 22 -7.92 -4.10 -11.42
CA THR A 22 -8.64 -4.66 -12.56
C THR A 22 -7.81 -4.48 -13.84
N SER A 23 -7.30 -5.57 -14.38
CA SER A 23 -6.66 -5.61 -15.71
C SER A 23 -7.47 -6.50 -16.65
N PRO A 24 -7.80 -6.06 -17.88
CA PRO A 24 -8.53 -6.89 -18.86
C PRO A 24 -7.84 -8.23 -19.17
N ASN A 25 -6.52 -8.28 -19.03
CA ASN A 25 -5.69 -9.45 -19.34
C ASN A 25 -5.20 -10.18 -18.08
N GLY A 26 -5.67 -9.79 -16.89
CA GLY A 26 -5.11 -10.25 -15.62
C GLY A 26 -3.76 -9.59 -15.30
N LEU A 27 -3.10 -10.10 -14.25
CA LEU A 27 -1.81 -9.59 -13.75
C LEU A 27 -0.64 -10.54 -14.06
N ASP A 28 -0.86 -11.59 -14.85
CA ASP A 28 0.19 -12.55 -15.18
C ASP A 28 1.21 -11.92 -16.14
N GLY A 29 2.48 -11.93 -15.75
CA GLY A 29 3.57 -11.41 -16.57
C GLY A 29 3.61 -9.88 -16.71
N VAL A 30 2.88 -9.15 -15.87
CA VAL A 30 2.96 -7.68 -15.80
C VAL A 30 3.67 -7.23 -14.52
N THR A 31 4.34 -6.09 -14.60
CA THR A 31 4.96 -5.39 -13.49
C THR A 31 3.89 -4.53 -12.84
N VAL A 32 3.61 -4.86 -11.59
CA VAL A 32 2.74 -4.07 -10.73
C VAL A 32 3.60 -3.29 -9.76
N GLU A 33 3.30 -2.01 -9.62
CA GLU A 33 3.94 -1.15 -8.64
C GLU A 33 2.90 -0.60 -7.67
N THR A 34 3.34 -0.33 -6.44
CA THR A 34 2.51 0.22 -5.37
C THR A 34 3.13 1.47 -4.79
N ALA A 35 2.31 2.28 -4.17
CA ALA A 35 2.73 3.44 -3.40
C ALA A 35 1.76 3.69 -2.26
N LEU A 36 2.27 3.92 -1.06
CA LEU A 36 1.46 4.27 0.11
C LEU A 36 1.81 5.69 0.52
N VAL A 37 0.83 6.61 0.42
CA VAL A 37 1.04 8.05 0.64
C VAL A 37 0.01 8.61 1.60
N PRO A 38 0.29 9.72 2.32
CA PRO A 38 -0.71 10.35 3.19
C PRO A 38 -1.98 10.69 2.41
N TYR A 39 -3.15 10.43 2.99
CA TYR A 39 -4.42 10.84 2.37
C TYR A 39 -4.59 12.38 2.45
N PRO A 40 -5.05 13.08 1.39
CA PRO A 40 -5.55 12.60 0.10
C PRO A 40 -4.52 12.72 -1.04
N GLU A 41 -3.23 12.59 -0.75
CA GLU A 41 -2.19 12.82 -1.74
C GLU A 41 -2.18 11.75 -2.84
N ARG A 42 -1.60 12.13 -3.98
CA ARG A 42 -1.39 11.24 -5.12
C ARG A 42 0.04 10.71 -5.11
N ALA A 43 0.21 9.43 -5.45
CA ALA A 43 1.50 8.80 -5.54
C ALA A 43 2.41 9.41 -6.63
N THR A 44 3.62 9.79 -6.22
CA THR A 44 4.71 10.25 -7.11
C THR A 44 5.90 9.30 -7.09
N ASN A 45 6.12 8.60 -5.97
CA ASN A 45 7.17 7.60 -5.79
C ASN A 45 6.55 6.22 -5.73
N TRP A 46 7.02 5.33 -6.57
CA TRP A 46 6.48 3.99 -6.77
C TRP A 46 7.56 2.96 -6.49
N GLN A 47 7.14 1.79 -5.99
CA GLN A 47 8.01 0.65 -5.80
C GLN A 47 7.34 -0.60 -6.36
N ALA A 48 8.14 -1.59 -6.76
CA ALA A 48 7.60 -2.89 -7.15
C ALA A 48 6.68 -3.46 -6.06
N ALA A 49 5.53 -3.98 -6.47
CA ALA A 49 4.65 -4.71 -5.57
C ALA A 49 5.36 -5.97 -5.07
N LEU A 50 5.18 -6.28 -3.79
CA LEU A 50 5.63 -7.55 -3.24
C LEU A 50 4.65 -8.65 -3.68
N VAL A 51 5.15 -9.83 -4.01
CA VAL A 51 4.31 -11.01 -4.27
C VAL A 51 4.43 -11.98 -3.10
N LEU A 52 3.30 -12.27 -2.45
CA LEU A 52 3.21 -13.23 -1.35
C LEU A 52 2.05 -14.18 -1.64
N ASP A 53 2.30 -15.49 -1.59
CA ASP A 53 1.32 -16.54 -1.89
C ASP A 53 0.58 -16.35 -3.25
N GLY A 54 1.24 -15.74 -4.23
CA GLY A 54 0.69 -15.45 -5.55
C GLY A 54 -0.11 -14.16 -5.66
N GLU A 55 -0.28 -13.41 -4.56
CA GLU A 55 -0.95 -12.12 -4.56
C GLU A 55 0.06 -10.97 -4.59
N HIS A 56 -0.21 -9.96 -5.43
CA HIS A 56 0.53 -8.70 -5.40
C HIS A 56 0.05 -7.87 -4.22
N GLY A 57 0.95 -7.14 -3.56
CA GLY A 57 0.61 -6.30 -2.42
C GLY A 57 1.69 -5.31 -2.03
N HIS A 58 1.40 -4.60 -0.95
CA HIS A 58 2.31 -3.64 -0.33
C HIS A 58 2.64 -4.08 1.09
N LEU A 59 3.91 -4.01 1.46
CA LEU A 59 4.35 -4.28 2.83
C LEU A 59 4.39 -2.97 3.60
N ILE A 60 3.53 -2.83 4.60
CA ILE A 60 3.50 -1.65 5.48
C ILE A 60 4.49 -1.86 6.61
N THR A 61 5.46 -0.97 6.76
CA THR A 61 6.49 -1.06 7.80
C THR A 61 6.86 0.31 8.34
N GLY A 62 6.97 0.45 9.67
CA GLY A 62 7.56 1.63 10.31
C GLY A 62 6.85 2.96 10.04
N MET A 63 5.56 2.91 9.71
CA MET A 63 4.78 4.11 9.39
C MET A 63 4.15 4.72 10.63
N PRO A 64 4.15 6.06 10.77
CA PRO A 64 3.49 6.71 11.89
C PRO A 64 1.96 6.56 11.78
N PRO A 65 1.22 6.70 12.90
CA PRO A 65 -0.23 6.72 12.87
C PRO A 65 -0.74 7.81 11.94
N GLY A 66 -1.78 7.48 11.18
CA GLY A 66 -2.31 8.37 10.16
C GLY A 66 -3.19 7.66 9.16
N LYS A 67 -3.76 8.46 8.26
CA LYS A 67 -4.59 7.98 7.16
C LYS A 67 -3.78 8.02 5.87
N TYR A 68 -3.74 6.91 5.16
CA TYR A 68 -2.95 6.73 3.94
C TYR A 68 -3.80 6.21 2.79
N THR A 69 -3.42 6.53 1.57
CA THR A 69 -3.98 5.97 0.34
C THR A 69 -2.97 5.00 -0.26
N LEU A 70 -3.37 3.73 -0.42
CA LEU A 70 -2.63 2.74 -1.17
C LEU A 70 -2.99 2.86 -2.65
N TRP A 71 -2.00 3.21 -3.46
CA TRP A 71 -2.09 3.25 -4.91
C TRP A 71 -1.44 2.03 -5.50
N ALA A 72 -1.95 1.60 -6.66
CA ALA A 72 -1.27 0.61 -7.48
C ALA A 72 -1.32 1.01 -8.96
N ARG A 73 -0.30 0.59 -9.71
CA ARG A 73 -0.23 0.81 -11.17
C ARG A 73 0.37 -0.38 -11.91
N ILE A 74 -0.01 -0.51 -13.17
CA ILE A 74 0.57 -1.47 -14.12
C ILE A 74 1.37 -0.68 -15.15
N THR A 75 2.67 -0.97 -15.28
CA THR A 75 3.58 -0.19 -16.17
C THR A 75 3.79 -0.82 -17.55
N ASP A 76 3.36 -2.06 -17.73
CA ASP A 76 3.79 -2.90 -18.86
C ASP A 76 2.77 -2.90 -20.01
N ASN A 77 1.66 -2.20 -19.78
CA ASN A 77 0.59 -2.01 -20.73
C ASN A 77 0.85 -0.70 -21.50
N PRO A 78 0.54 -0.61 -22.81
CA PRO A 78 0.63 0.65 -23.57
C PRO A 78 -0.10 1.83 -22.91
N GLU A 79 -1.09 1.55 -22.06
CA GLU A 79 -1.72 2.52 -21.17
C GLU A 79 -1.37 2.21 -19.72
N VAL A 80 -0.74 3.16 -19.03
CA VAL A 80 -0.44 3.04 -17.59
C VAL A 80 -1.77 3.15 -16.81
N ILE A 81 -2.23 2.03 -16.27
CA ILE A 81 -3.40 1.97 -15.40
C ILE A 81 -2.96 2.39 -14.00
N VAL A 82 -3.63 3.37 -13.40
CA VAL A 82 -3.37 3.85 -12.03
C VAL A 82 -4.69 3.89 -11.25
N GLU A 83 -4.75 3.18 -10.13
CA GLU A 83 -5.96 3.08 -9.29
C GLU A 83 -5.62 3.37 -7.82
N ASP A 84 -6.53 4.07 -7.12
CA ASP A 84 -6.55 4.10 -5.66
C ASP A 84 -7.22 2.81 -5.16
N VAL A 85 -6.43 1.95 -4.54
CA VAL A 85 -6.88 0.58 -4.17
C VAL A 85 -7.62 0.61 -2.84
N GLU A 86 -7.08 1.31 -1.86
CA GLU A 86 -7.63 1.33 -0.51
C GLU A 86 -7.21 2.60 0.25
N THR A 87 -8.05 3.02 1.20
CA THR A 87 -7.69 3.97 2.24
C THR A 87 -7.44 3.23 3.55
N ILE A 88 -6.22 3.35 4.08
CA ILE A 88 -5.74 2.61 5.25
C ILE A 88 -5.61 3.57 6.43
N THR A 89 -6.03 3.12 7.62
CA THR A 89 -5.81 3.86 8.88
C THR A 89 -4.83 3.10 9.74
N ILE A 90 -3.68 3.71 10.03
CA ILE A 90 -2.68 3.21 10.96
C ILE A 90 -2.94 3.86 12.31
N THR A 91 -3.14 3.05 13.35
CA THR A 91 -3.46 3.49 14.73
C THR A 91 -2.34 3.20 15.70
#